data_AF-A0A8H6JHS1-F1
#
_entry.id   AF-A0A8H6JHS1-F1
#
_cell.length_a   1.000
_cell.length_b   1.000
_cell.length_c   1.000
_cell.angle_alpha   90.00
_cell.angle_beta   90.00
_cell.angle_gamma   90.00
#
_symmetry.space_group_name_H-M   'P 1'
#
loop_
_entity.id
_entity.type
_entity.pdbx_description
1 polymer ?
#
loop_
_entity_poly.entity_id
_entity_poly.type
_entity_poly.pdbx_seq_one_letter_code
_entity_poly.pdbx_strand_id
1 'polypeptide(L)'
;MESATRTEVPLIITRAPLQHHLNTEKLELQTDINHGIVSTLTPTQKVIVECLAERCPFVSISESLLDSDLTQILQNGGLDSPGMLIFKARLEARLSLKASIPITSLLRAQTIRALETEIMKVSVASSRELLLPFTTEGSQAPLFLFPPGGGELHCWIELVRRFHDRPLYGLRLRGLQPGETAFGSMDEMVRSFLGEIQQVQPRGPYALLGMCFGGNIAFEVAKALEAAGEVVAFVGGIDNAPNILQMSFATLRFFIVDLLLTRRLITPSEASLLKKETCDQDPALLPGLVMRRFRTRLQSAGVTRERLESWHRVFCGTVHMADGYVPLGKIATYTSFWADPLEEWCVSKEEWETRVQEWGDFADSSSFHFVSGNHYTALTKDHVQDFKAVLDRQLQLCGV
;
A
#
# COMPACT_ATOMS: atom_id res chain seq x y z
N MET A 1 84.67 5.54 4.30
CA MET A 1 83.90 6.72 3.86
C MET A 1 82.88 6.21 2.86
N GLU A 2 81.57 6.20 3.06
CA GLU A 2 80.65 6.76 4.05
C GLU A 2 79.44 5.80 4.12
N SER A 3 78.90 5.57 5.32
CA SER A 3 77.62 4.90 5.53
C SER A 3 76.52 5.95 5.72
N ALA A 4 75.45 5.91 4.92
CA ALA A 4 74.29 6.76 5.11
C ALA A 4 73.30 6.11 6.09
N THR A 5 73.18 6.71 7.27
CA THR A 5 72.25 6.37 8.35
C THR A 5 70.88 7.02 8.10
N ARG A 6 69.82 6.23 8.25
CA ARG A 6 68.41 6.67 8.22
C ARG A 6 68.02 7.11 9.63
N THR A 7 67.57 8.35 9.80
CA THR A 7 67.10 8.89 11.08
C THR A 7 65.56 8.77 11.15
N GLU A 8 65.06 7.92 12.04
CA GLU A 8 63.66 7.87 12.45
C GLU A 8 63.39 8.93 13.53
N VAL A 9 62.30 9.70 13.38
CA VAL A 9 61.79 10.62 14.40
C VAL A 9 60.54 9.98 15.03
N PRO A 10 60.46 9.80 16.35
CA PRO A 10 59.29 9.20 16.99
C PRO A 10 58.21 10.25 17.25
N LEU A 11 56.99 10.01 16.75
CA LEU A 11 55.81 10.79 17.07
C LEU A 11 55.23 10.28 18.41
N ILE A 12 55.44 11.05 19.48
CA ILE A 12 54.89 10.81 20.80
C ILE A 12 53.40 11.18 20.80
N ILE A 13 52.52 10.19 20.86
CA ILE A 13 51.07 10.39 21.09
C ILE A 13 50.83 10.33 22.60
N THR A 14 50.76 11.50 23.25
CA THR A 14 50.21 11.62 24.62
C THR A 14 48.69 11.48 24.56
N ARG A 15 48.15 10.35 25.04
CA ARG A 15 46.72 10.19 25.32
C ARG A 15 46.35 10.98 26.58
N ALA A 16 45.64 12.09 26.41
CA ALA A 16 44.83 12.68 27.47
C ALA A 16 43.55 11.84 27.65
N PRO A 17 43.10 11.53 28.87
CA PRO A 17 41.84 10.84 29.09
C PRO A 17 40.67 11.83 28.92
N LEU A 18 39.87 11.66 27.87
CA LEU A 18 38.54 12.24 27.77
C LEU A 18 37.63 11.49 28.76
N GLN A 19 37.28 12.16 29.86
CA GLN A 19 36.25 11.71 30.80
C GLN A 19 34.90 11.59 30.08
N HIS A 20 34.56 10.39 29.63
CA HIS A 20 33.18 10.01 29.35
C HIS A 20 32.50 9.63 30.67
N HIS A 21 32.06 10.63 31.45
CA HIS A 21 30.94 10.42 32.37
C HIS A 21 29.63 10.47 31.56
N LEU A 22 29.44 9.49 30.68
CA LEU A 22 28.12 9.16 30.15
C LEU A 22 27.37 8.37 31.22
N ASN A 23 26.67 9.11 32.07
CA ASN A 23 25.36 8.80 32.67
C ASN A 23 24.94 7.31 32.73
N THR A 24 25.73 6.47 33.38
CA THR A 24 25.42 5.04 33.60
C THR A 24 24.15 4.87 34.44
N GLU A 25 23.92 5.76 35.41
CA GLU A 25 22.68 5.78 36.21
C GLU A 25 21.43 6.02 35.34
N LYS A 26 21.50 6.90 34.33
CA LYS A 26 20.35 7.16 33.46
C LYS A 26 20.05 5.99 32.53
N LEU A 27 21.07 5.25 32.10
CA LEU A 27 20.92 4.03 31.29
C LEU A 27 20.40 2.86 32.12
N GLU A 28 20.88 2.69 33.36
CA GLU A 28 20.41 1.68 34.32
C GLU A 28 18.97 1.97 34.78
N LEU A 29 18.63 3.22 35.13
CA LEU A 29 17.25 3.64 35.41
C LEU A 29 16.32 3.42 34.22
N GLN A 30 16.76 3.70 32.98
CA GLN A 30 15.96 3.39 31.79
C GLN A 30 15.78 1.87 31.61
N THR A 31 16.78 1.07 31.95
CA THR A 31 16.73 -0.39 31.84
C THR A 31 15.84 -1.01 32.92
N ASP A 32 15.86 -0.50 34.15
CA ASP A 32 15.03 -0.94 35.27
C ASP A 32 13.57 -0.47 35.15
N ILE A 33 13.33 0.76 34.68
CA ILE A 33 11.99 1.26 34.30
C ILE A 33 11.43 0.43 33.15
N ASN A 34 12.26 0.12 32.14
CA ASN A 34 11.88 -0.80 31.07
C ASN A 34 11.58 -2.21 31.64
N HIS A 35 12.35 -2.72 32.59
CA HIS A 35 12.10 -4.05 33.18
C HIS A 35 10.80 -4.13 33.97
N GLY A 36 10.46 -3.11 34.77
CA GLY A 36 9.19 -3.05 35.51
C GLY A 36 7.97 -2.94 34.58
N ILE A 37 8.05 -2.11 33.54
CA ILE A 37 6.95 -1.89 32.57
C ILE A 37 6.80 -3.08 31.63
N VAL A 38 7.90 -3.72 31.21
CA VAL A 38 7.86 -4.94 30.38
C VAL A 38 7.18 -6.11 31.09
N SER A 39 7.10 -6.10 32.43
CA SER A 39 6.40 -7.14 33.19
C SER A 39 4.87 -7.06 33.15
N THR A 40 4.29 -5.89 32.81
CA THR A 40 2.83 -5.68 32.73
C THR A 40 2.29 -5.73 31.29
N LEU A 41 3.16 -5.70 30.29
CA LEU A 41 2.80 -5.84 28.88
C LEU A 41 2.34 -7.26 28.55
N THR A 42 1.29 -7.37 27.74
CA THR A 42 0.97 -8.65 27.10
C THR A 42 2.08 -9.05 26.12
N PRO A 43 2.21 -10.34 25.77
CA PRO A 43 3.16 -10.77 24.73
C PRO A 43 3.00 -10.02 23.40
N THR A 44 1.76 -9.71 23.01
CA THR A 44 1.46 -8.96 21.78
C THR A 44 1.89 -7.50 21.88
N GLN A 45 1.58 -6.83 23.00
CA GLN A 45 1.99 -5.44 23.24
C GLN A 45 3.51 -5.30 23.24
N LYS A 46 4.22 -6.24 23.86
CA LYS A 46 5.69 -6.26 23.86
C LYS A 46 6.26 -6.27 22.45
N VAL A 47 5.74 -7.13 21.57
CA VAL A 47 6.18 -7.18 20.16
C VAL A 47 5.83 -5.88 19.41
N ILE A 48 4.66 -5.27 19.66
CA ILE A 48 4.31 -3.98 19.05
C ILE A 48 5.31 -2.90 19.45
N VAL A 49 5.60 -2.77 20.74
CA VAL A 49 6.52 -1.78 21.29
C VAL A 49 7.94 -1.98 20.75
N GLU A 50 8.44 -3.21 20.71
CA GLU A 50 9.77 -3.51 20.15
C GLU A 50 9.85 -3.13 18.65
N CYS A 51 8.83 -3.47 17.86
CA CYS A 51 8.78 -3.10 16.44
C CYS A 51 8.71 -1.58 16.24
N LEU A 52 8.03 -0.86 17.14
CA LEU A 52 7.97 0.61 17.13
C LEU A 52 9.32 1.22 17.49
N ALA A 53 9.97 0.77 18.56
CA ALA A 53 11.25 1.29 19.02
C ALA A 53 12.36 1.15 17.95
N GLU A 54 12.34 0.07 17.16
CA GLU A 54 13.26 -0.13 16.05
C GLU A 54 13.07 0.84 14.87
N ARG A 55 11.91 1.49 14.78
CA ARG A 55 11.54 2.36 13.65
C ARG A 55 11.40 3.82 14.02
N CYS A 56 11.03 4.06 15.26
CA CYS A 56 10.81 5.38 15.84
C CYS A 56 11.78 5.53 17.03
N PRO A 57 13.06 5.91 16.80
CA PRO A 57 14.11 5.88 17.83
C PRO A 57 13.88 6.86 18.99
N PHE A 58 12.92 7.76 18.88
CA PHE A 58 12.50 8.70 19.93
C PHE A 58 11.40 8.13 20.86
N VAL A 59 10.89 6.93 20.59
CA VAL A 59 9.87 6.29 21.42
C VAL A 59 10.53 5.66 22.64
N SER A 60 10.29 6.26 23.81
CA SER A 60 10.63 5.64 25.09
C SER A 60 9.56 4.63 25.47
N ILE A 61 9.97 3.45 25.93
CA ILE A 61 9.05 2.42 26.42
C ILE A 61 8.52 2.88 27.79
N SER A 62 7.21 3.12 27.87
CA SER A 62 6.52 3.46 29.12
C SER A 62 5.09 2.91 29.13
N GLU A 63 4.45 2.81 30.29
CA GLU A 63 3.04 2.40 30.35
C GLU A 63 2.13 3.43 29.64
N SER A 64 2.46 4.71 29.73
CA SER A 64 1.77 5.79 29.00
C SER A 64 1.87 5.67 27.48
N LEU A 65 2.84 4.92 26.95
CA LEU A 65 2.95 4.65 25.52
C LEU A 65 1.77 3.82 25.01
N LEU A 66 1.16 2.98 25.85
CA LEU A 66 0.08 2.09 25.45
C LEU A 66 -1.17 2.83 24.96
N ASP A 67 -1.39 4.01 25.53
CA ASP A 67 -2.55 4.87 25.30
C ASP A 67 -2.16 6.14 24.52
N SER A 68 -0.89 6.26 24.10
CA SER A 68 -0.41 7.35 23.26
C SER A 68 -0.97 7.25 21.83
N ASP A 69 -1.09 8.40 21.16
CA ASP A 69 -1.52 8.48 19.77
C ASP A 69 -0.52 7.78 18.84
N LEU A 70 -0.86 6.55 18.47
CA LEU A 70 -0.06 5.72 17.59
C LEU A 70 0.06 6.33 16.19
N THR A 71 -0.97 7.02 15.71
CA THR A 71 -0.93 7.69 14.40
C THR A 71 0.14 8.76 14.41
N GLN A 72 0.15 9.61 15.44
CA GLN A 72 1.15 10.66 15.60
C GLN A 72 2.56 10.07 15.79
N ILE A 73 2.72 9.00 16.57
CA ILE A 73 4.01 8.30 16.75
C ILE A 73 4.56 7.82 15.41
N LEU A 74 3.73 7.17 14.61
CA LEU A 74 4.11 6.63 13.31
C LEU A 74 4.45 7.76 12.31
N GLN A 75 3.67 8.84 12.31
CA GLN A 75 3.92 10.01 11.47
C GLN A 75 5.22 10.74 11.86
N ASN A 76 5.43 11.00 13.16
CA ASN A 76 6.67 11.59 13.68
C ASN A 76 7.88 10.68 13.42
N GLY A 77 7.64 9.37 13.31
CA GLY A 77 8.63 8.36 12.92
C GLY A 77 9.09 8.51 11.48
N GLY A 78 8.39 9.32 10.68
CA GLY A 78 8.59 9.40 9.24
C GLY A 78 8.11 8.16 8.51
N LEU A 79 7.19 7.36 9.08
CA LEU A 79 6.69 6.15 8.44
C LEU A 79 5.66 6.49 7.36
N ASP A 80 6.19 6.68 6.16
CA ASP A 80 5.45 6.62 4.91
C ASP A 80 4.89 5.21 4.63
N SER A 81 4.15 5.07 3.53
CA SER A 81 3.52 3.83 3.11
C SER A 81 4.47 2.61 3.08
N PRO A 82 5.68 2.67 2.48
CA PRO A 82 6.68 1.60 2.59
C PRO A 82 7.10 1.31 4.04
N GLY A 83 7.36 2.35 4.84
CA GLY A 83 7.70 2.21 6.26
C GLY A 83 6.62 1.45 7.03
N MET A 84 5.35 1.73 6.73
CA MET A 84 4.21 1.06 7.34
C MET A 84 4.09 -0.41 6.97
N LEU A 85 4.31 -0.75 5.70
CA LEU A 85 4.30 -2.13 5.23
C LEU A 85 5.40 -2.97 5.88
N ILE A 86 6.57 -2.39 6.09
CA ILE A 86 7.65 -3.10 6.78
C ILE A 86 7.35 -3.26 8.28
N PHE A 87 6.81 -2.24 8.93
CA PHE A 87 6.36 -2.33 10.33
C PHE A 87 5.33 -3.45 10.49
N LYS A 88 4.28 -3.43 9.65
CA LYS A 88 3.26 -4.48 9.56
C LYS A 88 3.86 -5.88 9.40
N ALA A 89 4.75 -6.05 8.42
CA ALA A 89 5.28 -7.37 8.11
C ALA A 89 6.21 -7.91 9.21
N ARG A 90 6.90 -7.03 9.94
CA ARG A 90 7.64 -7.39 11.16
C ARG A 90 6.72 -7.86 12.29
N LEU A 91 5.60 -7.17 12.52
CA LEU A 91 4.60 -7.61 13.49
C LEU A 91 4.10 -9.02 13.16
N GLU A 92 3.71 -9.24 11.90
CA GLU A 92 3.21 -10.54 11.43
C GLU A 92 4.24 -11.65 11.61
N ALA A 93 5.51 -11.38 11.28
CA ALA A 93 6.59 -12.35 11.44
C ALA A 93 6.86 -12.67 12.91
N ARG A 94 6.99 -11.67 13.79
CA ARG A 94 7.30 -11.88 15.22
C ARG A 94 6.16 -12.54 15.99
N LEU A 95 4.92 -12.24 15.60
CA LEU A 95 3.73 -12.85 16.18
C LEU A 95 3.36 -14.18 15.52
N SER A 96 4.12 -14.63 14.51
CA SER A 96 3.86 -15.86 13.75
C SER A 96 2.43 -15.92 13.19
N LEU A 97 1.92 -14.79 12.71
CA LEU A 97 0.57 -14.69 12.15
C LEU A 97 0.50 -15.38 10.80
N LYS A 98 -0.49 -16.27 10.63
CA LYS A 98 -0.76 -16.92 9.34
C LYS A 98 -1.52 -16.00 8.38
N ALA A 99 -2.48 -15.25 8.90
CA ALA A 99 -3.23 -14.26 8.14
C ALA A 99 -2.50 -12.90 8.14
N SER A 100 -2.63 -12.16 7.05
CA SER A 100 -2.12 -10.79 6.97
C SER A 100 -3.03 -9.84 7.76
N ILE A 101 -2.44 -9.00 8.59
CA ILE A 101 -3.12 -7.86 9.23
C ILE A 101 -3.64 -6.94 8.10
N PRO A 102 -4.91 -6.53 8.09
CA PRO A 102 -5.35 -5.51 7.14
C PRO A 102 -4.64 -4.18 7.39
N ILE A 103 -4.19 -3.50 6.33
CA ILE A 103 -3.57 -2.17 6.51
C ILE A 103 -4.55 -1.16 7.11
N THR A 104 -5.84 -1.33 6.83
CA THR A 104 -6.95 -0.57 7.42
C THR A 104 -6.99 -0.71 8.94
N SER A 105 -6.82 -1.92 9.48
CA SER A 105 -6.74 -2.18 10.92
C SER A 105 -5.57 -1.45 11.58
N LEU A 106 -4.40 -1.42 10.91
CA LEU A 106 -3.24 -0.66 11.41
C LEU A 106 -3.49 0.84 11.43
N LEU A 107 -4.16 1.39 10.42
CA LEU A 107 -4.45 2.82 10.33
C LEU A 107 -5.58 3.26 11.26
N ARG A 108 -6.53 2.37 11.58
CA ARG A 108 -7.62 2.64 12.54
C ARG A 108 -7.19 2.55 13.99
N ALA A 109 -6.16 1.76 14.28
CA ALA A 109 -5.65 1.60 15.63
C ALA A 109 -4.97 2.88 16.11
N GLN A 110 -5.68 3.68 16.92
CA GLN A 110 -5.16 4.94 17.45
C GLN A 110 -4.20 4.77 18.63
N THR A 111 -4.14 3.58 19.24
CA THR A 111 -3.28 3.27 20.39
C THR A 111 -2.69 1.87 20.25
N ILE A 112 -1.68 1.52 21.05
CA ILE A 112 -1.10 0.17 21.07
C ILE A 112 -2.14 -0.86 21.54
N ARG A 113 -3.00 -0.50 22.51
CA ARG A 113 -4.10 -1.39 22.96
C ARG A 113 -5.12 -1.63 21.86
N ALA A 114 -5.46 -0.60 21.09
CA ALA A 114 -6.32 -0.73 19.93
C ALA A 114 -5.67 -1.63 18.87
N LEU A 115 -4.37 -1.46 18.61
CA LEU A 115 -3.64 -2.30 17.66
C LEU A 115 -3.58 -3.76 18.08
N GLU A 116 -3.32 -4.05 19.36
CA GLU A 116 -3.40 -5.41 19.89
C GLU A 116 -4.80 -6.00 19.65
N THR A 117 -5.85 -5.25 19.96
CA THR A 117 -7.24 -5.70 19.76
C THR A 117 -7.51 -6.05 18.30
N GLU A 118 -7.05 -5.22 17.36
CA GLU A 118 -7.15 -5.49 15.93
C GLU A 118 -6.36 -6.73 15.50
N ILE A 119 -5.14 -6.92 16.00
CA ILE A 119 -4.33 -8.11 15.72
C ILE A 119 -5.00 -9.38 16.24
N MET A 120 -5.61 -9.32 17.42
CA MET A 120 -6.35 -10.44 18.00
C MET A 120 -7.60 -10.81 17.19
N LYS A 121 -8.24 -9.86 16.50
CA LYS A 121 -9.33 -10.18 15.56
C LYS A 121 -8.82 -10.95 14.34
N VAL A 122 -7.64 -10.59 13.82
CA VAL A 122 -7.01 -11.26 12.67
C VAL A 122 -6.60 -12.70 12.98
N SER A 123 -6.19 -12.98 14.22
CA SER A 123 -5.84 -14.35 14.64
C SER A 123 -7.04 -15.27 14.83
N VAL A 124 -8.24 -14.70 15.07
CA VAL A 124 -9.49 -15.44 15.34
C VAL A 124 -10.41 -15.52 14.11
N ALA A 125 -10.39 -14.52 13.23
CA ALA A 125 -11.24 -14.46 12.04
C ALA A 125 -10.41 -14.51 10.75
N SER A 126 -10.69 -15.49 9.88
CA SER A 126 -10.41 -15.32 8.45
C SER A 126 -11.45 -14.32 7.92
N SER A 127 -11.18 -13.01 8.00
CA SER A 127 -12.19 -12.05 7.56
C SER A 127 -12.39 -12.20 6.04
N ARG A 128 -13.54 -12.77 5.67
CA ARG A 128 -14.01 -12.89 4.28
C ARG A 128 -14.50 -11.54 3.73
N GLU A 129 -14.52 -10.53 4.58
CA GLU A 129 -14.91 -9.14 4.29
C GLU A 129 -14.06 -8.60 3.14
N LEU A 130 -14.75 -8.09 2.12
CA LEU A 130 -14.12 -7.48 0.96
C LEU A 130 -14.01 -5.98 1.14
N LEU A 131 -14.95 -5.38 1.87
CA LEU A 131 -14.98 -3.97 2.17
C LEU A 131 -14.42 -3.69 3.56
N LEU A 132 -13.31 -2.97 3.62
CA LEU A 132 -12.57 -2.69 4.84
C LEU A 132 -12.56 -1.17 5.11
N PRO A 133 -13.09 -0.70 6.25
CA PRO A 133 -13.07 0.72 6.56
C PRO A 133 -11.65 1.20 6.87
N PHE A 134 -11.23 2.31 6.27
CA PHE A 134 -10.08 3.09 6.73
C PHE A 134 -10.49 4.07 7.83
N THR A 135 -11.66 4.69 7.69
CA THR A 135 -12.33 5.50 8.70
C THR A 135 -13.84 5.40 8.47
N THR A 136 -14.60 5.41 9.56
CA THR A 136 -16.08 5.50 9.54
C THR A 136 -16.57 6.89 9.94
N GLU A 137 -15.66 7.80 10.26
CA GLU A 137 -15.95 9.15 10.72
C GLU A 137 -16.14 10.12 9.55
N GLY A 138 -16.86 11.21 9.78
CA GLY A 138 -17.18 12.23 8.78
C GLY A 138 -18.66 12.26 8.40
N SER A 139 -19.08 13.32 7.72
CA SER A 139 -20.48 13.58 7.37
C SER A 139 -20.75 13.67 5.87
N GLN A 140 -19.70 13.81 5.04
CA GLN A 140 -19.80 13.77 3.59
C GLN A 140 -20.03 12.33 3.10
N ALA A 141 -20.41 12.18 1.82
CA ALA A 141 -20.71 10.87 1.25
C ALA A 141 -19.49 9.94 1.32
N PRO A 142 -19.68 8.64 1.66
CA PRO A 142 -18.59 7.67 1.67
C PRO A 142 -17.86 7.61 0.33
N LEU A 143 -16.54 7.52 0.38
CA LEU A 143 -15.71 7.23 -0.79
C LEU A 143 -15.26 5.78 -0.78
N PHE A 144 -15.66 5.03 -1.80
CA PHE A 144 -15.30 3.62 -1.99
C PHE A 144 -14.06 3.49 -2.88
N LEU A 145 -13.01 2.87 -2.35
CA LEU A 145 -11.67 2.79 -2.95
C LEU A 145 -11.43 1.40 -3.54
N PHE A 146 -11.32 1.30 -4.86
CA PHE A 146 -11.12 0.04 -5.60
C PHE A 146 -9.63 -0.23 -5.82
N PRO A 147 -9.13 -1.43 -5.49
CA PRO A 147 -7.70 -1.70 -5.47
C PRO A 147 -7.13 -1.85 -6.89
N PRO A 148 -5.81 -1.69 -7.07
CA PRO A 148 -5.14 -2.08 -8.31
C PRO A 148 -5.20 -3.61 -8.51
N GLY A 149 -4.76 -4.10 -9.67
CA GLY A 149 -4.81 -5.53 -10.02
C GLY A 149 -4.07 -6.47 -9.04
N GLY A 150 -3.14 -5.94 -8.23
CA GLY A 150 -2.48 -6.67 -7.14
C GLY A 150 -3.34 -6.88 -5.89
N GLY A 151 -4.47 -6.20 -5.80
CA GLY A 151 -5.53 -6.40 -4.81
C GLY A 151 -5.31 -5.84 -3.42
N GLU A 152 -4.18 -5.18 -3.18
CA GLU A 152 -3.84 -4.61 -1.88
C GLU A 152 -4.23 -3.13 -1.76
N LEU A 153 -4.58 -2.76 -0.53
CA LEU A 153 -5.05 -1.43 -0.17
C LEU A 153 -3.93 -0.44 0.21
N HIS A 154 -2.67 -0.84 0.08
CA HIS A 154 -1.55 -0.04 0.58
C HIS A 154 -1.29 1.24 -0.24
N CYS A 155 -1.67 1.27 -1.52
CA CYS A 155 -1.57 2.47 -2.36
C CYS A 155 -2.39 3.64 -1.80
N TRP A 156 -3.39 3.36 -0.97
CA TRP A 156 -4.27 4.38 -0.39
C TRP A 156 -3.73 5.01 0.90
N ILE A 157 -2.70 4.44 1.54
CA ILE A 157 -2.25 4.85 2.88
C ILE A 157 -2.01 6.37 2.97
N GLU A 158 -1.27 6.95 2.03
CA GLU A 158 -1.01 8.39 2.06
C GLU A 158 -2.26 9.23 1.79
N LEU A 159 -3.13 8.76 0.89
CA LEU A 159 -4.34 9.48 0.53
C LEU A 159 -5.33 9.52 1.71
N VAL A 160 -5.63 8.37 2.31
CA VAL A 160 -6.65 8.26 3.36
C VAL A 160 -6.26 9.02 4.63
N ARG A 161 -4.96 9.14 4.93
CA ARG A 161 -4.45 9.93 6.07
C ARG A 161 -4.78 11.41 5.99
N ARG A 162 -5.15 11.91 4.81
CA ARG A 162 -5.43 13.33 4.55
C ARG A 162 -6.94 13.62 4.47
N PHE A 163 -7.79 12.61 4.62
CA PHE A 163 -9.24 12.77 4.66
C PHE A 163 -9.73 12.79 6.11
N HIS A 164 -10.64 13.73 6.40
CA HIS A 164 -11.22 13.92 7.74
C HIS A 164 -12.73 14.25 7.71
N ASP A 165 -13.32 14.35 6.53
CA ASP A 165 -14.69 14.84 6.29
C ASP A 165 -15.69 13.75 5.91
N ARG A 166 -15.21 12.55 5.53
CA ARG A 166 -16.03 11.43 5.05
C ARG A 166 -15.55 10.06 5.51
N PRO A 167 -16.46 9.08 5.59
CA PRO A 167 -16.10 7.67 5.66
C PRO A 167 -15.31 7.24 4.42
N LEU A 168 -14.31 6.39 4.62
CA LEU A 168 -13.47 5.82 3.56
C LEU A 168 -13.45 4.31 3.67
N TYR A 169 -13.78 3.62 2.59
CA TYR A 169 -13.81 2.16 2.55
C TYR A 169 -12.96 1.63 1.42
N GLY A 170 -12.02 0.74 1.73
CA GLY A 170 -11.20 0.05 0.75
C GLY A 170 -11.75 -1.33 0.40
N LEU A 171 -11.92 -1.60 -0.89
CA LEU A 171 -12.24 -2.93 -1.40
C LEU A 171 -10.96 -3.72 -1.63
N ARG A 172 -10.90 -4.97 -1.19
CA ARG A 172 -9.76 -5.86 -1.43
C ARG A 172 -10.13 -7.00 -2.38
N LEU A 173 -9.13 -7.54 -3.07
CA LEU A 173 -9.31 -8.78 -3.83
C LEU A 173 -9.23 -10.01 -2.90
N ARG A 174 -9.92 -11.08 -3.32
CA ARG A 174 -9.79 -12.42 -2.73
C ARG A 174 -8.55 -13.14 -3.26
N GLY A 175 -8.06 -14.12 -2.52
CA GLY A 175 -6.93 -14.98 -2.93
C GLY A 175 -5.59 -14.52 -2.38
N LEU A 176 -5.58 -13.45 -1.59
CA LEU A 176 -4.41 -12.96 -0.87
C LEU A 176 -4.28 -13.58 0.53
N GLN A 177 -5.41 -13.97 1.15
CA GLN A 177 -5.41 -14.61 2.46
C GLN A 177 -5.41 -16.15 2.33
N PRO A 178 -4.84 -16.88 3.32
CA PRO A 178 -4.88 -18.34 3.32
C PRO A 178 -6.32 -18.87 3.22
N GLY A 179 -6.52 -19.84 2.32
CA GLY A 179 -7.82 -20.48 2.11
C GLY A 179 -8.79 -19.73 1.20
N GLU A 180 -8.42 -18.55 0.70
CA GLU A 180 -9.25 -17.82 -0.27
C GLU A 180 -9.02 -18.28 -1.70
N THR A 181 -10.10 -18.29 -2.47
CA THR A 181 -10.04 -18.43 -3.93
C THR A 181 -10.10 -17.04 -4.55
N ALA A 182 -9.22 -16.75 -5.50
CA ALA A 182 -9.27 -15.49 -6.25
C ALA A 182 -10.58 -15.39 -7.04
N PHE A 183 -10.97 -14.17 -7.42
CA PHE A 183 -12.10 -13.99 -8.33
C PHE A 183 -11.87 -14.76 -9.63
N GLY A 184 -12.93 -15.35 -10.18
CA GLY A 184 -12.91 -16.06 -11.46
C GLY A 184 -13.30 -15.18 -12.66
N SER A 185 -14.03 -14.09 -12.43
CA SER A 185 -14.42 -13.13 -13.48
C SER A 185 -14.64 -11.72 -12.94
N MET A 186 -14.66 -10.74 -13.85
CA MET A 186 -15.02 -9.36 -13.51
C MET A 186 -16.46 -9.27 -12.99
N ASP A 187 -17.42 -9.97 -13.61
CA ASP A 187 -18.83 -9.99 -13.15
C ASP A 187 -18.99 -10.54 -11.73
N GLU A 188 -18.21 -11.56 -11.35
CA GLU A 188 -18.21 -12.06 -9.98
C GLU A 188 -17.69 -11.00 -9.00
N MET A 189 -16.64 -10.29 -9.40
CA MET A 189 -16.02 -9.23 -8.61
C MET A 189 -16.97 -8.05 -8.42
N VAL A 190 -17.57 -7.55 -9.50
CA VAL A 190 -18.54 -6.44 -9.50
C VAL A 190 -19.74 -6.78 -8.63
N ARG A 191 -20.34 -7.96 -8.78
CA ARG A 191 -21.49 -8.37 -7.94
C ARG A 191 -21.12 -8.46 -6.46
N SER A 192 -19.93 -8.98 -6.15
CA SER A 192 -19.48 -9.10 -4.76
C SER A 192 -19.25 -7.72 -4.14
N PHE A 193 -18.58 -6.82 -4.86
CA PHE A 193 -18.30 -5.46 -4.38
C PHE A 193 -19.57 -4.62 -4.27
N LEU A 194 -20.48 -4.73 -5.24
CA LEU A 194 -21.78 -4.05 -5.19
C LEU A 194 -22.56 -4.46 -3.93
N GLY A 195 -22.61 -5.76 -3.62
CA GLY A 195 -23.29 -6.26 -2.42
C GLY A 195 -22.69 -5.74 -1.11
N GLU A 196 -21.38 -5.51 -1.05
CA GLU A 196 -20.72 -4.95 0.13
C GLU A 196 -20.95 -3.44 0.23
N ILE A 197 -20.86 -2.72 -0.89
CA ILE A 197 -21.14 -1.28 -0.97
C ILE A 197 -22.58 -0.99 -0.52
N GLN A 198 -23.56 -1.74 -1.01
CA GLN A 198 -24.97 -1.53 -0.69
C GLN A 198 -25.33 -1.90 0.76
N GLN A 199 -24.56 -2.76 1.42
CA GLN A 199 -24.72 -3.01 2.86
C GLN A 199 -24.32 -1.79 3.70
N VAL A 200 -23.28 -1.05 3.27
CA VAL A 200 -22.82 0.16 3.96
C VAL A 200 -23.66 1.38 3.59
N GLN A 201 -23.95 1.54 2.30
CA GLN A 201 -24.73 2.65 1.77
C GLN A 201 -25.83 2.11 0.84
N PRO A 202 -27.05 1.89 1.36
CA PRO A 202 -28.15 1.32 0.58
C PRO A 202 -28.67 2.21 -0.56
N ARG A 203 -28.40 3.51 -0.51
CA ARG A 203 -28.89 4.50 -1.48
C ARG A 203 -27.80 5.53 -1.81
N GLY A 204 -27.77 5.95 -3.07
CA GLY A 204 -26.88 7.02 -3.54
C GLY A 204 -27.18 8.39 -2.89
N PRO A 205 -26.37 9.42 -3.19
CA PRO A 205 -25.32 9.43 -4.21
C PRO A 205 -24.07 8.62 -3.82
N TYR A 206 -23.55 7.82 -4.76
CA TYR A 206 -22.30 7.06 -4.58
C TYR A 206 -21.08 7.84 -5.08
N ALA A 207 -19.95 7.70 -4.38
CA ALA A 207 -18.64 8.17 -4.83
C ALA A 207 -17.64 6.99 -4.88
N LEU A 208 -17.13 6.72 -6.08
CA LEU A 208 -16.27 5.56 -6.38
C LEU A 208 -14.92 6.06 -6.91
N LEU A 209 -13.81 5.52 -6.41
CA LEU A 209 -12.46 5.85 -6.88
C LEU A 209 -11.62 4.59 -7.01
N GLY A 210 -11.05 4.34 -8.17
CA GLY A 210 -10.27 3.13 -8.43
C GLY A 210 -8.88 3.40 -8.95
N MET A 211 -7.89 2.65 -8.45
CA MET A 211 -6.51 2.69 -8.93
C MET A 211 -6.30 1.62 -10.00
N CYS A 212 -5.70 1.97 -11.15
CA CYS A 212 -5.36 1.02 -12.20
C CYS A 212 -6.61 0.21 -12.64
N PHE A 213 -6.53 -1.11 -12.62
CA PHE A 213 -7.65 -2.05 -12.82
C PHE A 213 -8.87 -1.73 -11.95
N GLY A 214 -8.66 -1.15 -10.76
CA GLY A 214 -9.70 -0.65 -9.89
C GLY A 214 -10.61 0.40 -10.53
N GLY A 215 -10.08 1.22 -11.46
CA GLY A 215 -10.89 2.20 -12.20
C GLY A 215 -11.90 1.52 -13.12
N ASN A 216 -11.50 0.44 -13.80
CA ASN A 216 -12.41 -0.36 -14.63
C ASN A 216 -13.46 -1.07 -13.78
N ILE A 217 -13.09 -1.57 -12.61
CA ILE A 217 -14.05 -2.16 -11.67
C ILE A 217 -15.04 -1.09 -11.16
N ALA A 218 -14.56 0.11 -10.82
CA ALA A 218 -15.41 1.22 -10.38
C ALA A 218 -16.41 1.63 -11.46
N PHE A 219 -15.98 1.67 -12.72
CA PHE A 219 -16.86 1.90 -13.87
C PHE A 219 -17.97 0.85 -13.97
N GLU A 220 -17.64 -0.44 -13.87
CA GLU A 220 -18.63 -1.52 -13.97
C GLU A 220 -19.59 -1.54 -12.77
N VAL A 221 -19.12 -1.21 -11.56
CA VAL A 221 -19.98 -1.04 -10.39
C VAL A 221 -20.91 0.16 -10.56
N ALA A 222 -20.40 1.29 -11.07
CA ALA A 222 -21.22 2.47 -11.35
C ALA A 222 -22.33 2.14 -12.35
N LYS A 223 -21.99 1.46 -13.44
CA LYS A 223 -22.95 1.02 -14.45
C LYS A 223 -24.05 0.14 -13.86
N ALA A 224 -23.69 -0.80 -12.98
CA ALA A 224 -24.67 -1.64 -12.30
C ALA A 224 -25.58 -0.86 -11.34
N LEU A 225 -25.04 0.14 -10.63
CA LEU A 225 -25.81 1.02 -9.75
C LEU A 225 -26.79 1.90 -10.54
N GLU A 226 -26.32 2.55 -11.61
CA GLU A 226 -27.15 3.41 -12.46
C GLU A 226 -28.25 2.62 -13.17
N ALA A 227 -27.95 1.41 -13.65
CA ALA A 227 -28.96 0.52 -14.23
C ALA A 227 -30.04 0.10 -13.21
N ALA A 228 -29.72 0.12 -11.92
CA ALA A 228 -30.68 -0.10 -10.82
C ALA A 228 -31.43 1.18 -10.40
N GLY A 229 -31.20 2.32 -11.08
CA GLY A 229 -31.82 3.61 -10.78
C GLY A 229 -31.20 4.34 -9.58
N GLU A 230 -30.01 3.94 -9.14
CA GLU A 230 -29.25 4.67 -8.13
C GLU A 230 -28.48 5.83 -8.76
N VAL A 231 -28.19 6.85 -7.93
CA VAL A 231 -27.36 8.00 -8.35
C VAL A 231 -25.90 7.71 -8.02
N VAL A 232 -25.03 7.76 -9.02
CA VAL A 232 -23.57 7.74 -8.85
C VAL A 232 -23.05 9.14 -9.18
N ALA A 233 -22.69 9.90 -8.15
CA ALA A 233 -22.30 11.30 -8.33
C ALA A 233 -20.86 11.44 -8.81
N PHE A 234 -19.97 10.50 -8.43
CA PHE A 234 -18.57 10.54 -8.79
C PHE A 234 -18.04 9.14 -9.10
N VAL A 235 -17.38 9.00 -10.24
CA VAL A 235 -16.54 7.86 -10.59
C VAL A 235 -15.17 8.37 -11.01
N GLY A 236 -14.14 7.96 -10.28
CA GLY A 236 -12.75 8.31 -10.53
C GLY A 236 -11.91 7.09 -10.92
N GLY A 237 -11.11 7.21 -11.98
CA GLY A 237 -10.07 6.25 -12.33
C GLY A 237 -8.69 6.87 -12.24
N ILE A 238 -7.74 6.17 -11.62
CA ILE A 238 -6.35 6.61 -11.49
C ILE A 238 -5.46 5.74 -12.37
N ASP A 239 -4.88 6.39 -13.37
CA ASP A 239 -3.86 5.88 -14.28
C ASP A 239 -4.27 4.57 -14.97
N ASN A 240 -5.44 4.63 -15.61
CA ASN A 240 -6.04 3.52 -16.35
C ASN A 240 -6.75 3.99 -17.62
N ALA A 241 -6.63 3.22 -18.71
CA ALA A 241 -7.39 3.39 -19.94
C ALA A 241 -8.62 2.45 -19.96
N PRO A 242 -9.68 2.75 -20.75
CA PRO A 242 -10.84 1.88 -20.85
C PRO A 242 -10.47 0.52 -21.45
N ASN A 243 -9.61 0.53 -22.47
CA ASN A 243 -9.15 -0.67 -23.14
C ASN A 243 -7.79 -1.13 -22.59
N ILE A 244 -7.81 -2.02 -21.61
CA ILE A 244 -6.59 -2.55 -20.98
C ILE A 244 -5.83 -3.50 -21.93
N LEU A 245 -6.46 -4.00 -23.01
CA LEU A 245 -5.83 -4.91 -24.00
C LEU A 245 -4.62 -4.28 -24.69
N GLN A 246 -4.51 -2.96 -24.68
CA GLN A 246 -3.37 -2.25 -25.24
C GLN A 246 -2.12 -2.31 -24.32
N MET A 247 -2.21 -2.99 -23.18
CA MET A 247 -1.11 -3.30 -22.26
C MET A 247 -0.89 -4.82 -22.18
N SER A 248 0.16 -5.33 -22.82
CA SER A 248 0.39 -6.78 -22.87
C SER A 248 0.75 -7.39 -21.50
N PHE A 249 0.41 -8.66 -21.22
CA PHE A 249 0.94 -9.37 -20.04
C PHE A 249 2.48 -9.39 -20.01
N ALA A 250 3.13 -9.41 -21.17
CA ALA A 250 4.58 -9.29 -21.29
C ALA A 250 5.11 -7.94 -20.76
N THR A 251 4.30 -6.90 -20.75
CA THR A 251 4.60 -5.60 -20.12
C THR A 251 4.39 -5.67 -18.61
N LEU A 252 3.34 -6.34 -18.15
CA LEU A 252 2.90 -6.33 -16.76
C LEU A 252 3.52 -7.43 -15.87
N ARG A 253 4.22 -8.41 -16.46
CA ARG A 253 4.80 -9.57 -15.77
C ARG A 253 5.75 -9.24 -14.61
N PHE A 254 6.32 -8.04 -14.58
CA PHE A 254 7.27 -7.64 -13.54
C PHE A 254 6.63 -7.09 -12.27
N PHE A 255 5.30 -7.17 -12.14
CA PHE A 255 4.55 -6.70 -10.97
C PHE A 255 5.18 -7.09 -9.62
N ILE A 256 5.65 -8.33 -9.44
CA ILE A 256 6.29 -8.73 -8.17
C ILE A 256 7.59 -7.96 -7.93
N VAL A 257 8.38 -7.72 -8.97
CA VAL A 257 9.61 -6.92 -8.88
C VAL A 257 9.26 -5.49 -8.50
N ASP A 258 8.27 -4.89 -9.16
CA ASP A 258 7.80 -3.54 -8.88
C ASP A 258 7.19 -3.40 -7.48
N LEU A 259 6.45 -4.40 -7.03
CA LEU A 259 5.91 -4.47 -5.67
C LEU A 259 7.02 -4.50 -4.61
N LEU A 260 8.14 -5.17 -4.88
CA LEU A 260 9.28 -5.16 -3.97
C LEU A 260 10.02 -3.81 -4.00
N LEU A 261 10.13 -3.19 -5.18
CA LEU A 261 10.76 -1.90 -5.36
C LEU A 261 9.98 -0.80 -4.61
N THR A 262 8.67 -0.74 -4.80
CA THR A 262 7.79 0.23 -4.12
C THR A 262 7.81 0.08 -2.60
N ARG A 263 8.08 -1.13 -2.10
CA ARG A 263 8.25 -1.41 -0.66
C ARG A 263 9.67 -1.20 -0.13
N ARG A 264 10.60 -0.74 -0.98
CA ARG A 264 12.03 -0.56 -0.65
C ARG A 264 12.69 -1.86 -0.17
N LEU A 265 12.21 -3.01 -0.67
CA LEU A 265 12.79 -4.33 -0.41
C LEU A 265 13.89 -4.68 -1.41
N ILE A 266 13.91 -4.03 -2.57
CA ILE A 266 15.01 -4.09 -3.53
C ILE A 266 15.36 -2.69 -4.02
N THR A 267 16.57 -2.51 -4.53
CA THR A 267 17.02 -1.26 -5.14
C THR A 267 16.52 -1.13 -6.58
N PRO A 268 16.48 0.08 -7.16
CA PRO A 268 16.18 0.26 -8.59
C PRO A 268 17.13 -0.53 -9.51
N SER A 269 18.41 -0.63 -9.14
CA SER A 269 19.40 -1.40 -9.90
C SER A 269 19.16 -2.90 -9.81
N GLU A 270 18.81 -3.42 -8.64
CA GLU A 270 18.43 -4.83 -8.44
C GLU A 270 17.15 -5.17 -9.22
N ALA A 271 16.15 -4.27 -9.20
CA ALA A 271 14.92 -4.42 -9.96
C ALA A 271 15.20 -4.47 -11.47
N SER A 272 15.93 -3.49 -11.99
CA SER A 272 16.28 -3.40 -13.42
C SER A 272 17.06 -4.63 -13.89
N LEU A 273 18.03 -5.09 -13.11
CA LEU A 273 18.79 -6.29 -13.42
C LEU A 273 17.90 -7.53 -13.44
N LEU A 274 17.03 -7.69 -12.45
CA LEU A 274 16.13 -8.84 -12.38
C LEU A 274 15.15 -8.85 -13.56
N LYS A 275 14.56 -7.70 -13.92
CA LYS A 275 13.70 -7.58 -15.10
C LYS A 275 14.44 -8.01 -16.37
N LYS A 276 15.68 -7.56 -16.54
CA LYS A 276 16.54 -7.94 -17.68
C LYS A 276 16.90 -9.43 -17.69
N GLU A 277 17.25 -10.03 -16.56
CA GLU A 277 17.64 -11.45 -16.46
C GLU A 277 16.46 -12.42 -16.66
N THR A 278 15.23 -11.93 -16.42
CA THR A 278 14.02 -12.74 -16.46
C THR A 278 13.07 -12.38 -17.60
N CYS A 279 13.49 -11.50 -18.53
CA CYS A 279 12.66 -11.05 -19.64
C CYS A 279 12.26 -12.16 -20.62
N ASP A 280 12.98 -13.28 -20.66
CA ASP A 280 12.66 -14.41 -21.54
C ASP A 280 12.19 -15.65 -20.75
N GLN A 281 12.00 -15.51 -19.44
CA GLN A 281 11.59 -16.62 -18.57
C GLN A 281 10.07 -16.66 -18.38
N ASP A 282 9.56 -17.85 -18.05
CA ASP A 282 8.16 -18.03 -17.66
C ASP A 282 7.85 -17.18 -16.41
N PRO A 283 6.90 -16.23 -16.48
CA PRO A 283 6.52 -15.40 -15.34
C PRO A 283 6.09 -16.20 -14.10
N ALA A 284 5.57 -17.43 -14.27
CA ALA A 284 5.23 -18.31 -13.15
C ALA A 284 6.43 -18.63 -12.24
N LEU A 285 7.67 -18.51 -12.75
CA LEU A 285 8.89 -18.75 -11.98
C LEU A 285 9.35 -17.54 -11.15
N LEU A 286 8.85 -16.33 -11.45
CA LEU A 286 9.31 -15.08 -10.83
C LEU A 286 9.23 -15.09 -9.29
N PRO A 287 8.13 -15.54 -8.64
CA PRO A 287 8.08 -15.62 -7.18
C PRO A 287 9.21 -16.47 -6.58
N GLY A 288 9.51 -17.60 -7.23
CA GLY A 288 10.56 -18.52 -6.80
C GLY A 288 11.96 -17.93 -6.95
N LEU A 289 12.22 -17.26 -8.08
CA LEU A 289 13.49 -16.60 -8.39
C LEU A 289 13.76 -15.43 -7.44
N VAL A 290 12.77 -14.57 -7.25
CA VAL A 290 12.81 -13.44 -6.31
C VAL A 290 13.10 -13.93 -4.90
N MET A 291 12.37 -14.94 -4.42
CA MET A 291 12.58 -15.51 -3.10
C MET A 291 13.98 -16.11 -2.95
N ARG A 292 14.48 -16.82 -3.98
CA ARG A 292 15.83 -17.40 -3.95
C ARG A 292 16.90 -16.30 -3.89
N ARG A 293 16.74 -15.22 -4.64
CA ARG A 293 17.72 -14.13 -4.77
C ARG A 293 17.81 -13.25 -3.53
N PHE A 294 16.66 -12.91 -2.93
CA PHE A 294 16.56 -11.95 -1.83
C PHE A 294 16.10 -12.57 -0.50
N ARG A 295 16.26 -13.90 -0.34
CA ARG A 295 15.73 -14.70 0.77
C ARG A 295 15.84 -14.02 2.13
N THR A 296 17.06 -13.72 2.57
CA THR A 296 17.31 -13.16 3.90
C THR A 296 16.57 -11.83 4.09
N ARG A 297 16.65 -10.93 3.10
CA ARG A 297 16.02 -9.61 3.17
C ARG A 297 14.49 -9.71 3.19
N LEU A 298 13.92 -10.57 2.36
CA LEU A 298 12.47 -10.79 2.29
C LEU A 298 11.95 -11.46 3.56
N GLN A 299 12.64 -12.48 4.08
CA GLN A 299 12.27 -13.14 5.35
C GLN A 299 12.37 -12.17 6.54
N SER A 300 13.44 -11.37 6.63
CA SER A 300 13.55 -10.33 7.66
C SER A 300 12.47 -9.24 7.54
N ALA A 301 11.89 -9.08 6.35
CA ALA A 301 10.77 -8.19 6.09
C ALA A 301 9.41 -8.90 6.15
N GLY A 302 9.32 -10.14 6.66
CA GLY A 302 8.05 -10.86 6.80
C GLY A 302 7.38 -11.26 5.47
N VAL A 303 8.13 -11.29 4.38
CA VAL A 303 7.68 -11.73 3.05
C VAL A 303 8.07 -13.19 2.86
N THR A 304 7.06 -14.07 2.77
CA THR A 304 7.25 -15.51 2.52
C THR A 304 7.09 -15.85 1.05
N ARG A 305 7.46 -17.09 0.66
CA ARG A 305 7.27 -17.57 -0.71
C ARG A 305 5.79 -17.62 -1.06
N GLU A 306 4.99 -18.15 -0.14
CA GLU A 306 3.54 -18.30 -0.29
C GLU A 306 2.87 -16.94 -0.51
N ARG A 307 3.34 -15.88 0.17
CA ARG A 307 2.87 -14.51 -0.05
C ARG A 307 3.20 -14.00 -1.46
N LEU A 308 4.43 -14.20 -1.92
CA LEU A 308 4.82 -13.82 -3.29
C LEU A 308 3.99 -14.58 -4.34
N GLU A 309 3.77 -15.87 -4.13
CA GLU A 309 2.96 -16.71 -5.02
C GLU A 309 1.49 -16.26 -5.03
N SER A 310 0.92 -15.90 -3.88
CA SER A 310 -0.45 -15.36 -3.81
C SER A 310 -0.58 -14.00 -4.50
N TRP A 311 0.35 -13.06 -4.26
CA TRP A 311 0.34 -11.78 -4.98
C TRP A 311 0.46 -11.99 -6.49
N HIS A 312 1.36 -12.87 -6.93
CA HIS A 312 1.56 -13.14 -8.34
C HIS A 312 0.32 -13.77 -8.97
N ARG A 313 -0.28 -14.77 -8.32
CA ARG A 313 -1.49 -15.45 -8.79
C ARG A 313 -2.68 -14.49 -8.90
N VAL A 314 -2.93 -13.66 -7.87
CA VAL A 314 -4.02 -12.68 -7.91
C VAL A 314 -3.80 -11.67 -9.03
N PHE A 315 -2.58 -11.15 -9.17
CA PHE A 315 -2.24 -10.23 -10.25
C PHE A 315 -2.39 -10.87 -11.64
N CYS A 316 -1.90 -12.10 -11.85
CA CYS A 316 -2.09 -12.79 -13.13
C CYS A 316 -3.58 -13.01 -13.43
N GLY A 317 -4.38 -13.34 -12.42
CA GLY A 317 -5.83 -13.47 -12.56
C GLY A 317 -6.50 -12.17 -13.01
N THR A 318 -6.11 -11.02 -12.45
CA THR A 318 -6.65 -9.72 -12.88
C THR A 318 -6.19 -9.33 -14.27
N VAL A 319 -4.94 -9.62 -14.66
CA VAL A 319 -4.49 -9.40 -16.03
C VAL A 319 -5.27 -10.28 -17.01
N HIS A 320 -5.53 -11.55 -16.67
CA HIS A 320 -6.34 -12.42 -17.53
C HIS A 320 -7.79 -11.91 -17.67
N MET A 321 -8.38 -11.38 -16.60
CA MET A 321 -9.69 -10.72 -16.69
C MET A 321 -9.64 -9.47 -17.55
N ALA A 322 -8.58 -8.68 -17.42
CA ALA A 322 -8.38 -7.47 -18.21
C ALA A 322 -8.17 -7.79 -19.70
N ASP A 323 -7.50 -8.90 -20.03
CA ASP A 323 -7.26 -9.40 -21.40
C ASP A 323 -8.56 -9.82 -22.12
N GLY A 324 -9.62 -10.12 -21.37
CA GLY A 324 -10.95 -10.38 -21.93
C GLY A 324 -11.92 -9.19 -21.81
N TYR A 325 -11.49 -8.08 -21.20
CA TYR A 325 -12.39 -6.99 -20.85
C TYR A 325 -12.45 -5.93 -21.95
N VAL A 326 -13.66 -5.69 -22.44
CA VAL A 326 -13.99 -4.55 -23.30
C VAL A 326 -15.13 -3.79 -22.61
N PRO A 327 -14.94 -2.52 -22.22
CA PRO A 327 -16.00 -1.75 -21.61
C PRO A 327 -17.17 -1.61 -22.59
N LEU A 328 -18.39 -1.75 -22.06
CA LEU A 328 -19.63 -1.62 -22.82
C LEU A 328 -20.63 -0.78 -22.04
N GLY A 329 -21.44 0.00 -22.77
CA GLY A 329 -22.43 0.91 -22.20
C GLY A 329 -21.83 2.26 -21.83
N LYS A 330 -22.61 3.06 -21.12
CA LYS A 330 -22.21 4.37 -20.60
C LYS A 330 -22.60 4.53 -19.14
N ILE A 331 -21.90 5.42 -18.45
CA ILE A 331 -22.27 5.94 -17.14
C ILE A 331 -22.46 7.46 -17.17
N ALA A 332 -23.05 8.06 -16.14
CA ALA A 332 -23.32 9.49 -16.13
C ALA A 332 -22.03 10.34 -16.12
N THR A 333 -21.06 10.00 -15.27
CA THR A 333 -19.82 10.78 -15.12
C THR A 333 -18.59 9.90 -14.97
N TYR A 334 -17.45 10.33 -15.52
CA TYR A 334 -16.16 9.70 -15.28
C TYR A 334 -15.03 10.75 -15.18
N THR A 335 -14.24 10.68 -14.13
CA THR A 335 -13.07 11.53 -13.92
C THR A 335 -11.82 10.68 -14.01
N SER A 336 -10.95 10.98 -14.97
CA SER A 336 -9.65 10.33 -15.06
C SER A 336 -8.55 11.19 -14.46
N PHE A 337 -7.75 10.58 -13.59
CA PHE A 337 -6.48 11.12 -13.11
C PHE A 337 -5.38 10.27 -13.75
N TRP A 338 -4.49 10.85 -14.54
CA TRP A 338 -3.45 10.09 -15.23
C TRP A 338 -2.06 10.66 -14.96
N ALA A 339 -1.06 9.79 -14.94
CA ALA A 339 0.30 10.13 -14.57
C ALA A 339 1.26 9.88 -15.73
N ASP A 340 2.56 10.16 -15.54
CA ASP A 340 3.55 9.79 -16.55
C ASP A 340 3.57 8.26 -16.72
N PRO A 341 3.50 7.74 -17.96
CA PRO A 341 3.50 6.31 -18.19
C PRO A 341 4.85 5.69 -17.80
N LEU A 342 4.81 4.42 -17.39
CA LEU A 342 6.03 3.68 -17.11
C LEU A 342 6.77 3.38 -18.43
N GLU A 343 8.11 3.38 -18.40
CA GLU A 343 8.95 3.05 -19.55
C GLU A 343 8.62 1.64 -20.08
N GLU A 344 8.30 0.71 -19.17
CA GLU A 344 7.93 -0.66 -19.49
C GLU A 344 6.63 -0.75 -20.30
N TRP A 345 5.77 0.26 -20.24
CA TRP A 345 4.54 0.31 -21.03
C TRP A 345 4.79 0.60 -22.51
N CYS A 346 6.00 1.05 -22.86
CA CYS A 346 6.41 1.31 -24.24
C CYS A 346 5.42 2.22 -24.98
N VAL A 347 4.91 3.23 -24.26
CA VAL A 347 3.91 4.20 -24.73
C VAL A 347 4.44 5.60 -24.46
N SER A 348 4.28 6.52 -25.41
CA SER A 348 4.63 7.93 -25.15
C SER A 348 3.63 8.57 -24.20
N LYS A 349 3.97 9.72 -23.63
CA LYS A 349 3.05 10.47 -22.76
C LYS A 349 1.80 10.90 -23.53
N GLU A 350 1.96 11.37 -24.76
CA GLU A 350 0.88 11.82 -25.63
C GLU A 350 -0.02 10.66 -26.07
N GLU A 351 0.58 9.50 -26.35
CA GLU A 351 -0.17 8.29 -26.66
C GLU A 351 -0.94 7.79 -25.43
N TRP A 352 -0.33 7.82 -24.24
CA TRP A 352 -1.01 7.46 -22.99
C TRP A 352 -2.18 8.39 -22.67
N GLU A 353 -1.98 9.70 -22.82
CA GLU A 353 -3.04 10.69 -22.67
C GLU A 353 -4.21 10.40 -23.62
N THR A 354 -3.92 10.10 -24.88
CA THR A 354 -4.94 9.76 -25.88
C THR A 354 -5.74 8.52 -25.47
N ARG A 355 -5.06 7.46 -25.03
CA ARG A 355 -5.71 6.21 -24.57
C ARG A 355 -6.58 6.44 -23.34
N VAL A 356 -6.14 7.27 -22.41
CA VAL A 356 -6.91 7.63 -21.22
C VAL A 356 -8.16 8.44 -21.60
N GLN A 357 -8.05 9.34 -22.58
CA GLN A 357 -9.16 10.17 -23.06
C GLN A 357 -10.29 9.37 -23.72
N GLU A 358 -10.03 8.13 -24.16
CA GLU A 358 -11.05 7.20 -24.66
C GLU A 358 -12.17 6.91 -23.63
N TRP A 359 -11.95 7.14 -22.33
CA TRP A 359 -13.03 7.06 -21.34
C TRP A 359 -14.21 7.99 -21.65
N GLY A 360 -13.98 9.07 -22.42
CA GLY A 360 -15.02 9.98 -22.89
C GLY A 360 -16.09 9.32 -23.76
N ASP A 361 -15.79 8.19 -24.39
CA ASP A 361 -16.77 7.43 -25.17
C ASP A 361 -17.74 6.64 -24.28
N PHE A 362 -17.37 6.40 -23.02
CA PHE A 362 -18.09 5.55 -22.07
C PHE A 362 -18.78 6.33 -20.94
N ALA A 363 -18.77 7.67 -20.98
CA ALA A 363 -19.53 8.49 -20.05
C ALA A 363 -20.23 9.66 -20.75
N ASP A 364 -21.33 10.13 -20.17
CA ASP A 364 -22.04 11.29 -20.70
C ASP A 364 -21.28 12.60 -20.43
N SER A 365 -20.55 12.64 -19.31
CA SER A 365 -19.62 13.71 -18.97
C SER A 365 -18.30 13.13 -18.50
N SER A 366 -17.19 13.71 -18.97
CA SER A 366 -15.84 13.27 -18.57
C SER A 366 -14.90 14.43 -18.29
N SER A 367 -13.96 14.21 -17.38
CA SER A 367 -12.84 15.14 -17.16
C SER A 367 -11.52 14.38 -17.01
N PHE A 368 -10.43 14.98 -17.48
CA PHE A 368 -9.12 14.34 -17.56
C PHE A 368 -8.08 15.26 -16.91
N HIS A 369 -7.38 14.75 -15.90
CA HIS A 369 -6.45 15.53 -15.10
C HIS A 369 -5.10 14.83 -15.04
N PHE A 370 -4.08 15.48 -15.57
CA PHE A 370 -2.71 15.04 -15.34
C PHE A 370 -2.33 15.27 -13.88
N VAL A 371 -1.71 14.27 -13.24
CA VAL A 371 -1.18 14.34 -11.88
C VAL A 371 0.31 14.01 -11.86
N SER A 372 1.04 14.60 -10.92
CA SER A 372 2.49 14.42 -10.83
C SER A 372 2.87 12.99 -10.42
N GLY A 373 4.01 12.51 -10.91
CA GLY A 373 4.50 11.16 -10.66
C GLY A 373 4.16 10.19 -11.79
N ASN A 374 4.18 8.89 -11.47
CA ASN A 374 3.84 7.80 -12.38
C ASN A 374 2.88 6.81 -11.70
N HIS A 375 2.56 5.71 -12.38
CA HIS A 375 1.68 4.64 -11.89
C HIS A 375 1.92 4.22 -10.43
N TYR A 376 3.18 4.14 -10.00
CA TYR A 376 3.54 3.70 -8.64
C TYR A 376 3.75 4.85 -7.67
N THR A 377 3.98 6.08 -8.15
CA THR A 377 4.34 7.23 -7.32
C THR A 377 3.24 8.28 -7.16
N ALA A 378 2.20 8.29 -7.99
CA ALA A 378 1.16 9.33 -7.96
C ALA A 378 0.46 9.49 -6.59
N LEU A 379 0.36 8.40 -5.82
CA LEU A 379 -0.24 8.39 -4.48
C LEU A 379 0.81 8.31 -3.35
N THR A 380 2.10 8.50 -3.62
CA THR A 380 3.13 8.53 -2.57
C THR A 380 3.20 9.91 -1.93
N LYS A 381 3.93 10.00 -0.81
CA LYS A 381 4.06 11.23 -0.01
C LYS A 381 4.48 12.45 -0.84
N ASP A 382 5.26 12.24 -1.89
CA ASP A 382 5.83 13.30 -2.72
C ASP A 382 4.82 13.91 -3.70
N HIS A 383 3.74 13.18 -4.04
CA HIS A 383 2.78 13.57 -5.09
C HIS A 383 1.33 13.64 -4.61
N VAL A 384 0.99 12.93 -3.53
CA VAL A 384 -0.39 12.76 -3.04
C VAL A 384 -1.09 14.07 -2.71
N GLN A 385 -0.35 15.13 -2.33
CA GLN A 385 -0.94 16.42 -1.99
C GLN A 385 -1.54 17.09 -3.23
N ASP A 386 -0.82 17.04 -4.36
CA ASP A 386 -1.29 17.59 -5.64
C ASP A 386 -2.48 16.78 -6.15
N PHE A 387 -2.35 15.45 -6.11
CA PHE A 387 -3.45 14.54 -6.46
C PHE A 387 -4.71 14.85 -5.63
N LYS A 388 -4.58 14.98 -4.32
CA LYS A 388 -5.70 15.25 -3.42
C LYS A 388 -6.37 16.58 -3.73
N ALA A 389 -5.61 17.63 -4.04
CA ALA A 389 -6.18 18.93 -4.37
C ALA A 389 -7.07 18.88 -5.63
N VAL A 390 -6.70 18.07 -6.62
CA VAL A 390 -7.53 17.83 -7.80
C VAL A 390 -8.75 16.98 -7.44
N LEU A 391 -8.56 15.90 -6.68
CA LEU A 391 -9.65 15.01 -6.24
C LEU A 391 -10.72 15.78 -5.44
N ASP A 392 -10.32 16.59 -4.47
CA ASP A 392 -11.24 17.39 -3.64
C ASP A 392 -12.09 18.34 -4.49
N ARG A 393 -11.48 18.96 -5.51
CA ARG A 393 -12.21 19.82 -6.45
C ARG A 393 -13.26 19.05 -7.23
N GLN A 394 -12.92 17.84 -7.71
CA GLN A 394 -13.85 17.03 -8.49
C GLN A 394 -14.99 16.49 -7.63
N LEU A 395 -14.69 16.02 -6.41
CA LEU A 395 -15.71 15.61 -5.44
C LEU A 395 -16.68 16.76 -5.13
N GLN A 396 -16.15 17.98 -4.90
CA GLN A 396 -16.97 19.17 -4.67
C GLN A 396 -17.85 19.54 -5.87
N LEU A 397 -17.33 19.44 -7.10
CA LEU A 397 -18.10 19.69 -8.32
C LEU A 397 -19.24 18.68 -8.51
N CYS A 398 -19.03 17.44 -8.07
CA CYS A 398 -20.03 16.37 -8.06
C CYS A 398 -20.99 16.45 -6.86
N GLY A 399 -20.78 17.40 -5.94
CA GLY A 399 -21.63 17.58 -4.76
C GLY A 399 -21.49 16.47 -3.71
N VAL A 400 -20.34 15.81 -3.64
CA VAL A 400 -20.08 14.68 -2.72
C VAL A 400 -18.86 14.83 -1.83
#